data_AF-A0A6M0BTH1-F1
#
_entry.id   AF-A0A6M0BTH1-F1
#
_cell.length_a   1.000
_cell.length_b   1.000
_cell.length_c   1.000
_cell.angle_alpha   90.00
_cell.angle_beta   90.00
_cell.angle_gamma   90.00
#
_symmetry.space_group_name_H-M   'P 1'
#
loop_
_entity.id
_entity.type
_entity.pdbx_description
1 polymer ?
#
loop_
_entity_poly.entity_id
_entity_poly.type
_entity_poly.pdbx_seq_one_letter_code
_entity_poly.pdbx_strand_id
1 'polypeptide(L)'
;MYEQKKSSSSICLSEEGIKKVNIARIKKGWKKTQKEWYESAFVSISTLKRFMSGTSISPDSFKKLSEVVGIEDWNSLIDEYPSQSFTHKKSNFKTGVGITGIFTLDKKLEVEIALEHLKQLLINCKVVIYNDDNLGQ
;
A
#
# COMPACT_ATOMS: atom_id res chain seq x y z
N MET A 1 3.44 -4.55 -38.76
CA MET A 1 3.07 -5.48 -37.66
C MET A 1 2.83 -4.65 -36.42
N TYR A 2 1.59 -4.21 -36.21
CA TYR A 2 1.20 -3.48 -35.00
C TYR A 2 -0.08 -4.09 -34.46
N GLU A 3 -0.14 -4.11 -33.12
CA GLU A 3 -1.32 -3.90 -32.27
C GLU A 3 -1.45 -4.97 -31.19
N GLN A 4 -0.59 -4.88 -30.16
CA GLN A 4 -0.87 -5.58 -28.90
C GLN A 4 -1.71 -4.69 -27.99
N LYS A 5 -3.02 -4.96 -28.08
CA LYS A 5 -4.08 -4.87 -27.07
C LYS A 5 -3.80 -3.97 -25.86
N LYS A 6 -4.51 -2.84 -25.88
CA LYS A 6 -4.93 -2.01 -24.74
C LYS A 6 -5.59 -2.88 -23.66
N SER A 7 -4.82 -3.33 -22.67
CA SER A 7 -5.37 -3.80 -21.39
C SER A 7 -5.44 -2.61 -20.44
N SER A 8 -6.63 -2.10 -20.18
CA SER A 8 -6.90 -1.14 -19.11
C SER A 8 -6.83 -1.80 -17.72
N SER A 9 -5.86 -2.68 -17.50
CA SER A 9 -5.57 -3.28 -16.20
C SER A 9 -4.56 -2.38 -15.49
N SER A 10 -5.01 -1.69 -14.44
CA SER A 10 -4.11 -0.90 -13.58
C SER A 10 -3.18 -1.84 -12.82
N ILE A 11 -1.88 -1.53 -12.78
CA ILE A 11 -0.84 -2.35 -12.12
C ILE A 11 -0.21 -1.60 -10.95
N CYS A 12 0.27 -2.33 -9.95
CA CYS A 12 0.91 -1.80 -8.75
C CYS A 12 2.22 -2.52 -8.45
N LEU A 13 3.10 -1.86 -7.68
CA LEU A 13 4.35 -2.45 -7.22
C LEU A 13 4.07 -3.47 -6.12
N SER A 14 4.78 -4.60 -6.15
CA SER A 14 4.91 -5.50 -5.00
C SER A 14 5.77 -4.84 -3.91
N GLU A 15 5.73 -5.37 -2.68
CA GLU A 15 6.57 -4.86 -1.60
C GLU A 15 8.08 -4.93 -1.95
N GLU A 16 8.48 -6.00 -2.63
CA GLU A 16 9.84 -6.15 -3.16
C GLU A 16 10.12 -5.15 -4.29
N GLY A 17 9.14 -4.92 -5.18
CA GLY A 17 9.20 -3.89 -6.22
C GLY A 17 9.45 -2.49 -5.64
N ILE A 18 8.73 -2.13 -4.58
CA ILE A 18 8.94 -0.86 -3.85
C ILE A 18 10.38 -0.76 -3.31
N LYS A 19 10.93 -1.85 -2.74
CA LYS A 19 12.31 -1.87 -2.24
C LYS A 19 13.32 -1.69 -3.38
N LYS A 20 13.16 -2.41 -4.49
CA LYS A 20 14.03 -2.30 -5.69
C LYS A 20 14.02 -0.89 -6.26
N VAL A 21 12.84 -0.31 -6.45
CA VAL A 21 12.67 1.08 -6.94
C VAL A 21 13.29 2.09 -5.96
N ASN A 22 13.13 1.88 -4.65
CA ASN A 22 13.77 2.74 -3.64
C ASN A 22 15.30 2.68 -3.72
N ILE A 23 15.89 1.50 -3.89
CA ILE A 23 17.34 1.36 -4.05
C ILE A 23 17.81 2.08 -5.33
N ALA A 24 17.10 1.88 -6.44
CA ALA A 24 17.43 2.50 -7.72
C ALA A 24 17.40 4.03 -7.66
N ARG A 25 16.34 4.63 -7.07
CA ARG A 25 16.28 6.10 -6.91
C ARG A 25 17.36 6.63 -5.97
N ILE A 26 17.70 5.90 -4.89
CA ILE A 26 18.73 6.31 -3.94
C ILE A 26 20.11 6.31 -4.61
N LYS A 27 20.40 5.31 -5.46
CA LYS A 27 21.62 5.29 -6.27
C LYS A 27 21.74 6.50 -7.21
N LYS A 28 20.61 7.04 -7.66
CA LYS A 28 20.54 8.29 -8.46
C LYS A 28 20.56 9.57 -7.61
N GLY A 29 20.56 9.48 -6.28
CA GLY A 29 20.45 10.63 -5.38
C GLY A 29 19.06 11.28 -5.37
N TRP A 30 18.02 10.58 -5.85
CA TRP A 30 16.69 11.15 -6.01
C TRP A 30 15.78 10.97 -4.79
N LYS A 31 15.08 12.04 -4.43
CA LYS A 31 14.02 12.03 -3.42
C LYS A 31 12.79 11.26 -3.93
N LYS A 32 11.90 10.86 -3.02
CA LYS A 32 10.66 10.11 -3.37
C LYS A 32 9.72 10.84 -4.34
N THR A 33 9.83 12.17 -4.42
CA THR A 33 9.02 13.04 -5.29
C THR A 33 9.90 13.98 -6.10
N GLN A 34 11.08 13.51 -6.51
CA GLN A 34 12.03 14.30 -7.29
C GLN A 34 11.41 14.76 -8.61
N LYS A 35 11.64 16.02 -8.99
CA LYS A 35 11.03 16.65 -10.17
C LYS A 35 11.44 15.94 -11.45
N GLU A 36 12.73 15.68 -11.57
CA GLU A 36 13.40 15.03 -12.68
C GLU A 36 12.84 13.63 -12.96
N TRP A 37 12.32 12.94 -11.94
CA TRP A 37 11.75 11.60 -12.10
C TRP A 37 10.40 11.63 -12.80
N TYR A 38 9.44 12.42 -12.32
CA TYR A 38 8.11 12.45 -12.93
C TYR A 38 8.10 13.23 -14.25
N GLU A 39 8.93 14.26 -14.41
CA GLU A 39 9.05 14.99 -15.67
C GLU A 39 9.65 14.14 -16.77
N SER A 40 10.74 13.40 -16.49
CA SER A 40 11.34 12.50 -17.49
C SER A 40 10.42 11.34 -17.86
N ALA A 41 9.54 10.93 -16.94
CA ALA A 41 8.52 9.92 -17.22
C ALA A 41 7.25 10.49 -17.87
N PHE A 42 7.17 11.81 -18.11
CA PHE A 42 5.97 12.51 -18.62
C PHE A 42 4.71 12.22 -17.80
N VAL A 43 4.84 12.15 -16.48
CA VAL A 43 3.71 11.92 -15.56
C VAL A 43 3.59 13.03 -14.52
N SER A 44 2.41 13.13 -13.91
CA SER A 44 2.21 14.06 -12.80
C SER A 44 2.91 13.59 -11.53
N ILE A 45 3.24 14.53 -10.64
CA ILE A 45 3.73 14.22 -9.29
C ILE A 45 2.75 13.33 -8.50
N SER A 46 1.44 13.47 -8.76
CA SER A 46 0.39 12.63 -8.15
C SER A 46 0.51 11.17 -8.60
N THR A 47 0.82 10.95 -9.87
CA THR A 47 1.07 9.60 -10.42
C THR A 47 2.32 8.98 -9.79
N LEU A 48 3.41 9.74 -9.64
CA LEU A 48 4.62 9.27 -8.97
C LEU A 48 4.37 8.90 -7.50
N LYS A 49 3.58 9.71 -6.78
CA LYS A 49 3.20 9.39 -5.39
C LYS A 49 2.42 8.08 -5.30
N ARG A 50 1.45 7.87 -6.20
CA ARG A 50 0.67 6.62 -6.29
C ARG A 50 1.55 5.41 -6.59
N PHE A 51 2.49 5.56 -7.53
CA PHE A 51 3.48 4.53 -7.83
C PHE A 51 4.28 4.14 -6.59
N MET A 52 4.86 5.12 -5.90
CA MET A 52 5.68 4.90 -4.70
C MET A 52 4.90 4.38 -3.48
N SER A 53 3.57 4.57 -3.45
CA SER A 53 2.70 4.03 -2.40
C SER A 53 2.17 2.63 -2.71
N GLY A 54 2.58 2.00 -3.81
CA GLY A 54 2.06 0.70 -4.23
C GLY A 54 0.59 0.77 -4.69
N THR A 55 0.10 1.95 -5.04
CA THR A 55 -1.26 2.12 -5.55
C THR A 55 -1.28 1.86 -7.05
N SER A 56 -2.35 1.22 -7.54
CA SER A 56 -2.47 0.90 -8.96
C SER A 56 -2.45 2.16 -9.83
N ILE A 57 -1.66 2.12 -10.89
CA ILE A 57 -1.52 3.14 -11.93
C ILE A 57 -1.62 2.51 -13.32
N SER A 58 -1.67 3.33 -14.37
CA SER A 58 -1.67 2.81 -15.74
C SER A 58 -0.35 2.07 -16.05
N PRO A 59 -0.38 0.97 -16.81
CA PRO A 59 0.82 0.23 -17.20
C PRO A 59 1.85 1.11 -17.92
N ASP A 60 1.39 2.03 -18.76
CA ASP A 60 2.26 2.96 -19.49
C ASP A 60 3.05 3.87 -18.54
N SER A 61 2.36 4.47 -17.55
CA SER A 61 3.02 5.29 -16.53
C SER A 61 3.95 4.46 -15.64
N PHE A 62 3.58 3.23 -15.32
CA PHE A 62 4.40 2.31 -14.51
C PHE A 62 5.71 1.97 -15.20
N LYS A 63 5.64 1.60 -16.48
CA LYS A 63 6.80 1.28 -17.30
C LYS A 63 7.74 2.49 -17.38
N LYS A 64 7.22 3.67 -17.76
CA LYS A 64 8.01 4.90 -17.85
C LYS A 64 8.69 5.27 -16.53
N LEU A 65 7.97 5.18 -15.42
CA LEU A 65 8.53 5.48 -14.09
C LEU A 65 9.65 4.51 -13.70
N SER A 66 9.53 3.23 -14.07
CA SER A 66 10.53 2.19 -13.79
C SER A 66 11.78 2.36 -14.66
N GLU A 67 11.60 2.62 -15.95
CA GLU A 67 12.70 2.85 -16.90
C GLU A 67 13.53 4.08 -16.51
N VAL A 68 12.88 5.17 -16.08
CA VAL A 68 13.57 6.42 -15.68
C VAL A 68 14.48 6.21 -14.46
N VAL A 69 14.16 5.28 -13.55
CA VAL A 69 15.09 4.90 -12.45
C VAL A 69 16.13 3.86 -12.86
N GLY A 70 16.09 3.36 -14.10
CA GLY A 70 17.03 2.39 -14.63
C GLY A 70 16.63 0.93 -14.37
N ILE A 71 15.33 0.65 -14.24
CA ILE A 71 14.81 -0.72 -14.14
C ILE A 71 14.03 -1.03 -15.41
N GLU A 72 14.63 -1.84 -16.28
CA GLU A 72 14.03 -2.25 -17.56
C GLU A 72 13.06 -3.41 -17.39
N ASP A 73 13.35 -4.34 -16.47
CA ASP A 73 12.47 -5.45 -16.13
C ASP A 73 11.40 -5.00 -15.13
N TRP A 74 10.45 -4.20 -15.61
CA TRP A 74 9.33 -3.71 -14.80
C TRP A 74 8.34 -4.82 -14.42
N ASN A 75 8.30 -5.93 -15.16
CA ASN A 75 7.40 -7.07 -14.85
C ASN A 75 7.76 -7.72 -13.50
N SER A 76 9.04 -7.85 -13.17
CA SER A 76 9.47 -8.39 -11.87
C SER A 76 9.24 -7.44 -10.68
N LEU A 77 8.70 -6.25 -10.93
CA LEU A 77 8.28 -5.30 -9.90
C LEU A 77 6.78 -5.39 -9.58
N ILE A 78 6.00 -6.09 -10.41
CA ILE A 78 4.54 -6.14 -10.30
C ILE A 78 4.14 -7.08 -9.16
N ASP A 79 3.10 -6.72 -8.44
CA ASP A 79 2.39 -7.65 -7.56
C ASP A 79 1.45 -8.53 -8.41
N GLU A 80 1.83 -9.80 -8.62
CA GLU A 80 1.07 -10.78 -9.44
C GLU A 80 -0.32 -11.07 -8.85
N TYR A 81 -0.49 -10.80 -7.56
CA TYR A 81 -1.77 -10.76 -6.88
C TYR A 81 -1.89 -9.39 -6.27
N PRO A 82 -2.56 -8.39 -6.90
CA PRO A 82 -2.82 -7.12 -6.26
C PRO A 82 -3.68 -7.42 -5.04
N SER A 83 -3.00 -7.68 -3.93
CA SER A 83 -3.60 -7.81 -2.62
C SER A 83 -4.35 -6.51 -2.47
N GLN A 84 -5.68 -6.60 -2.38
CA GLN A 84 -6.51 -5.45 -2.10
C GLN A 84 -6.03 -4.95 -0.76
N SER A 85 -5.05 -4.05 -0.78
CA SER A 85 -4.62 -3.35 0.40
C SER A 85 -5.82 -2.50 0.73
N PHE A 86 -6.61 -3.00 1.69
CA PHE A 86 -7.55 -2.20 2.44
C PHE A 86 -6.68 -1.19 3.18
N THR A 87 -6.21 -0.17 2.45
CA THR A 87 -5.73 1.05 3.06
C THR A 87 -6.97 1.62 3.73
N HIS A 88 -7.11 1.31 5.02
CA HIS A 88 -8.07 1.99 5.85
C HIS A 88 -7.79 3.48 5.66
N LYS A 89 -8.72 4.16 4.96
CA LYS A 89 -8.86 5.62 5.04
C LYS A 89 -8.60 5.97 6.49
N LYS A 90 -7.66 6.88 6.77
CA LYS A 90 -7.51 7.48 8.10
C LYS A 90 -8.90 7.90 8.56
N SER A 91 -9.50 7.07 9.39
CA SER A 91 -10.79 7.33 9.97
C SER A 91 -10.51 8.25 11.14
N ASN A 92 -11.17 9.40 11.18
CA ASN A 92 -11.08 10.38 12.27
C ASN A 92 -11.71 9.86 13.59
N PHE A 93 -11.64 8.56 13.87
CA PHE A 93 -12.09 7.99 15.14
C PHE A 93 -11.15 8.49 16.23
N LYS A 94 -11.69 9.28 17.16
CA LYS A 94 -10.95 9.83 18.31
C LYS A 94 -10.58 8.75 19.34
N THR A 95 -11.22 7.58 19.29
CA THR A 95 -10.94 6.39 20.12
C THR A 95 -11.30 5.12 19.37
N GLY A 96 -10.48 4.07 19.47
CA GLY A 96 -10.71 2.78 18.82
C GLY A 96 -9.57 1.80 19.07
N VAL A 97 -9.85 0.50 18.87
CA VAL A 97 -8.84 -0.56 18.93
C VAL A 97 -8.44 -0.92 17.50
N GLY A 98 -7.16 -0.73 17.17
CA GLY A 98 -6.60 -1.14 15.89
C GLY A 98 -5.82 -2.44 16.03
N ILE A 99 -6.17 -3.45 15.23
CA ILE A 99 -5.41 -4.69 15.11
C ILE A 99 -4.80 -4.72 13.71
N THR A 100 -3.47 -4.78 13.64
CA THR A 100 -2.73 -4.87 12.38
C THR A 100 -1.82 -6.09 12.40
N GLY A 101 -1.87 -6.90 11.33
CA GLY A 101 -1.06 -8.10 11.19
C GLY A 101 -0.96 -8.53 9.72
N ILE A 102 0.07 -9.32 9.41
CA ILE A 102 0.22 -9.96 8.10
C ILE A 102 -0.42 -11.35 8.25
N PHE A 103 -1.46 -11.61 7.46
CA PHE A 103 -2.17 -12.89 7.47
C PHE A 103 -2.01 -13.56 6.11
N THR A 104 -1.74 -14.85 6.13
CA THR A 104 -1.69 -15.68 4.92
C THR A 104 -3.11 -15.99 4.43
N LEU A 105 -3.28 -16.34 3.15
CA LEU A 105 -4.60 -16.55 2.55
C LEU A 105 -5.36 -17.72 3.20
N ASP A 106 -4.64 -18.76 3.64
CA ASP A 106 -5.20 -19.90 4.38
C ASP A 106 -5.79 -19.48 5.75
N LYS A 107 -5.35 -18.34 6.29
CA LYS A 107 -5.86 -17.77 7.55
C LYS A 107 -6.98 -16.76 7.37
N LYS A 108 -7.41 -16.49 6.13
CA LYS A 108 -8.45 -15.50 5.85
C LYS A 108 -9.77 -15.79 6.58
N LEU A 109 -10.24 -17.04 6.53
CA LEU A 109 -11.50 -17.42 7.15
C LEU A 109 -11.45 -17.27 8.69
N GLU A 110 -10.35 -17.70 9.31
CA GLU A 110 -10.13 -17.55 10.75
C GLU A 110 -10.13 -16.08 11.18
N VAL A 111 -9.52 -15.20 10.38
CA VAL A 111 -9.49 -13.76 10.61
C VAL A 111 -10.88 -13.14 10.47
N GLU A 112 -11.65 -13.51 9.44
CA GLU A 112 -13.02 -13.01 9.25
C GLU A 112 -13.94 -13.40 10.41
N ILE A 113 -13.82 -14.64 10.89
CA ILE A 113 -14.57 -15.13 12.06
C ILE A 113 -14.18 -14.34 13.32
N ALA A 114 -12.88 -14.12 13.55
CA ALA A 114 -12.40 -13.35 14.70
C ALA A 114 -12.90 -11.90 14.66
N LEU A 115 -12.90 -11.27 13.48
CA LEU A 115 -13.42 -9.92 13.28
C LEU A 115 -14.92 -9.83 13.58
N GLU A 116 -15.72 -10.80 13.12
CA GLU A 116 -17.15 -10.79 13.37
C GLU A 116 -17.47 -10.98 14.86
N HIS A 117 -16.78 -11.91 15.53
CA HIS A 117 -16.89 -12.06 16.98
C HIS A 117 -16.52 -10.76 17.72
N LEU A 118 -15.43 -10.11 17.32
CA LEU A 118 -15.00 -8.86 17.93
C LEU A 118 -16.05 -7.75 17.76
N LYS A 119 -16.69 -7.64 16.58
CA LYS A 119 -17.80 -6.69 16.38
C LYS A 119 -18.94 -6.97 17.34
N GLN A 120 -19.39 -8.23 17.45
CA GLN A 120 -20.49 -8.61 18.34
C GLN A 120 -20.18 -8.28 19.80
N LEU A 121 -18.96 -8.57 20.26
CA LEU A 121 -18.53 -8.24 21.62
C LEU A 121 -18.54 -6.72 21.86
N LEU A 122 -18.03 -5.94 20.90
CA LEU A 122 -17.91 -4.49 21.04
C LEU A 122 -19.24 -3.74 20.90
N ILE A 123 -20.26 -4.32 20.24
CA ILE A 123 -21.59 -3.69 20.09
C ILE A 123 -22.25 -3.40 21.45
N ASN A 124 -22.04 -4.25 22.45
CA ASN A 124 -22.66 -4.13 23.78
C ASN A 124 -21.64 -3.99 24.92
N CYS A 125 -20.38 -3.66 24.62
CA CYS A 125 -19.34 -3.61 25.65
C CYS A 125 -19.35 -2.28 26.41
N LYS A 126 -19.50 -2.34 27.74
CA LYS A 126 -19.17 -1.22 28.63
C LYS A 126 -17.74 -1.38 29.12
N VAL A 127 -16.80 -0.68 28.48
CA VAL A 127 -15.40 -0.66 28.92
C VAL A 127 -15.29 0.26 30.14
N VAL A 128 -14.94 -0.31 31.30
CA VAL A 128 -14.60 0.44 32.51
C VAL A 128 -13.09 0.38 32.67
N ILE A 129 -12.42 1.52 32.54
CA ILE A 129 -11.00 1.66 32.78
C ILE A 129 -10.83 2.11 34.23
N TYR A 130 -10.28 1.24 35.08
CA TYR A 130 -9.88 1.62 36.43
C TYR A 130 -8.46 2.18 36.35
N ASN A 131 -8.31 3.46 36.66
CA ASN A 131 -7.00 4.00 37.00
C ASN A 131 -6.75 3.66 38.47
N ASP A 132 -5.69 2.91 38.73
CA ASP A 132 -5.23 2.55 40.08
C ASP A 132 -4.54 3.75 40.73
N ASP A 133 -5.30 4.83 40.98
CA ASP A 133 -4.79 6.06 41.62
C ASP A 133 -5.37 6.29 43.03
N ASN A 134 -5.80 5.23 43.73
CA ASN A 134 -6.20 5.34 45.14
C ASN A 134 -5.80 4.11 45.96
N LEU A 135 -4.50 3.98 46.19
CA LEU A 135 -3.96 3.34 47.39
C LEU A 135 -3.36 4.44 48.27
N GLY A 136 -4.20 4.99 49.16
CA GLY A 136 -3.71 5.85 50.24
C GLY A 136 -4.71 6.87 50.76
N GLN A 137 -5.70 6.43 51.56
CA GLN A 137 -6.12 7.09 52.80
C GLN A 137 -6.49 6.04 53.84
#